data_AF-A0A378YIQ5-F1
#
_entry.id   AF-A0A378YIQ5-F1
#
_cell.length_a   1.000
_cell.length_b   1.000
_cell.length_c   1.000
_cell.angle_alpha   90.00
_cell.angle_beta   90.00
_cell.angle_gamma   90.00
#
_symmetry.space_group_name_H-M   'P 1'
#
loop_
_entity.id
_entity.type
_entity.pdbx_description
1 polymer ?
#
loop_
_entity_poly.entity_id
_entity_poly.type
_entity_poly.pdbx_seq_one_letter_code
_entity_poly.pdbx_strand_id
1 'polypeptide(L)'
;MQDAQTPQQALDTAAAATRRAHEAAAVPRWGPVAAGVLTALAMLLIETVIEDNLSLVVRAILVVAGIVIIVANFKVLWWMRDLRRARGVVPREPSPWKDEAVWWLALVIVPCLVWVNSEYRVWPRLLTSLILGVWIWYVSARPSWKSRLRHAPWKN
;
A
#
# COMPACT_ATOMS: atom_id res chain seq x y z
N MET A 1 5.51 -15.64 -43.17
CA MET A 1 4.83 -14.52 -43.85
C MET A 1 3.95 -13.86 -42.80
N GLN A 2 4.28 -12.65 -42.36
CA GLN A 2 3.42 -11.86 -41.46
C GLN A 2 2.41 -11.15 -42.35
N ASP A 3 1.15 -11.55 -42.28
CA ASP A 3 0.07 -10.84 -42.96
C ASP A 3 0.07 -9.38 -42.48
N ALA A 4 0.19 -8.45 -43.43
CA ALA A 4 0.22 -7.03 -43.14
C ALA A 4 -1.08 -6.67 -42.41
N GLN A 5 -0.94 -6.15 -41.19
CA GLN A 5 -2.06 -5.78 -40.34
C GLN A 5 -2.91 -4.74 -41.06
N THR A 6 -4.19 -5.05 -41.27
CA THR A 6 -5.08 -4.13 -41.97
C THR A 6 -5.24 -2.83 -41.16
N PRO A 7 -5.38 -1.66 -41.82
CA PRO A 7 -5.54 -0.39 -41.10
C PRO A 7 -6.75 -0.38 -40.16
N GLN A 8 -7.80 -1.15 -40.48
CA GLN A 8 -8.96 -1.36 -39.61
C GLN A 8 -8.59 -2.14 -38.34
N GLN A 9 -7.84 -3.23 -38.45
CA GLN A 9 -7.34 -3.98 -37.29
C GLN A 9 -6.42 -3.15 -36.42
N ALA A 10 -5.56 -2.29 -36.99
CA ALA A 10 -4.71 -1.39 -36.21
C ALA A 10 -5.55 -0.39 -35.39
N LEU A 11 -6.60 0.16 -35.98
CA LEU A 11 -7.56 1.06 -35.31
C LEU A 11 -8.36 0.35 -34.20
N ASP A 12 -8.82 -0.87 -34.44
CA ASP A 12 -9.53 -1.67 -33.43
C ASP A 12 -8.61 -2.01 -32.26
N THR A 13 -7.34 -2.33 -32.53
CA THR A 13 -6.34 -2.59 -31.51
C THR A 13 -6.04 -1.34 -30.69
N ALA A 14 -5.90 -0.18 -31.34
CA ALA A 14 -5.70 1.10 -30.67
C ALA A 14 -6.92 1.49 -29.83
N ALA A 15 -8.15 1.33 -30.36
CA ALA A 15 -9.38 1.61 -29.63
C ALA A 15 -9.56 0.68 -28.43
N ALA A 16 -9.26 -0.62 -28.57
CA ALA A 16 -9.26 -1.58 -27.47
C ALA A 16 -8.18 -1.26 -26.42
N ALA A 17 -6.99 -0.86 -26.84
CA ALA A 17 -5.94 -0.40 -25.94
C ALA A 17 -6.34 0.89 -25.20
N THR A 18 -7.04 1.81 -25.87
CA THR A 18 -7.53 3.06 -25.28
C THR A 18 -8.65 2.80 -24.28
N ARG A 19 -9.59 1.89 -24.58
CA ARG A 19 -10.63 1.44 -23.63
C ARG A 19 -10.02 0.74 -22.42
N ARG A 20 -9.07 -0.17 -22.63
CA ARG A 20 -8.34 -0.83 -21.53
C ARG A 20 -7.56 0.17 -20.69
N ALA A 21 -6.95 1.19 -21.30
CA ALA A 21 -6.26 2.26 -20.58
C ALA A 21 -7.23 3.15 -19.78
N HIS A 22 -8.41 3.44 -20.35
CA HIS A 22 -9.46 4.19 -19.67
C HIS A 22 -10.06 3.41 -18.49
N GLU A 23 -10.31 2.12 -18.65
CA GLU A 23 -10.78 1.21 -17.60
C GLU A 23 -9.71 0.98 -16.51
N ALA A 24 -8.43 0.89 -16.90
CA ALA A 24 -7.31 0.82 -15.96
C ALA A 24 -7.12 2.12 -15.15
N ALA A 25 -7.48 3.27 -15.72
CA ALA A 25 -7.42 4.57 -15.03
C ALA A 25 -8.46 4.73 -13.90
N ALA A 26 -9.42 3.82 -13.77
CA ALA A 26 -10.50 3.96 -12.81
C ALA A 26 -10.15 3.49 -11.38
N VAL A 27 -8.88 3.23 -11.03
CA VAL A 27 -8.51 3.02 -9.61
C VAL A 27 -8.55 4.40 -8.95
N PRO A 28 -9.35 4.59 -7.88
CA PRO A 28 -9.49 5.90 -7.28
C PRO A 28 -8.14 6.42 -6.81
N ARG A 29 -7.77 7.62 -7.28
CA ARG A 29 -6.50 8.28 -6.94
C ARG A 29 -6.34 8.52 -5.44
N TRP A 30 -7.46 8.59 -4.70
CA TRP A 30 -7.48 8.75 -3.25
C TRP A 30 -7.12 7.46 -2.49
N GLY A 31 -7.27 6.27 -3.10
CA GLY A 31 -7.03 4.99 -2.41
C GLY A 31 -5.64 4.87 -1.78
N PRO A 32 -4.55 5.10 -2.55
CA PRO A 32 -3.19 5.13 -2.01
C PRO A 32 -2.99 6.18 -0.90
N VAL A 33 -3.62 7.34 -1.04
CA VAL A 33 -3.54 8.43 -0.05
C VAL A 33 -4.20 7.99 1.25
N ALA A 34 -5.40 7.41 1.17
CA ALA A 34 -6.10 6.86 2.34
C ALA A 34 -5.30 5.76 3.02
N ALA A 35 -4.69 4.84 2.26
CA ALA A 35 -3.84 3.79 2.81
C ALA A 35 -2.63 4.38 3.57
N GLY A 36 -1.94 5.36 3.01
CA GLY A 36 -0.81 6.02 3.67
C GLY A 36 -1.21 6.77 4.95
N VAL A 37 -2.30 7.54 4.90
CA VAL A 37 -2.82 8.28 6.06
C VAL A 37 -3.26 7.35 7.18
N LEU A 38 -4.00 6.28 6.85
CA LEU A 38 -4.44 5.29 7.83
C LEU A 38 -3.25 4.56 8.45
N THR A 39 -2.18 4.28 7.69
CA THR A 39 -0.96 3.68 8.25
C THR A 39 -0.27 4.63 9.21
N ALA A 40 -0.07 5.90 8.82
CA ALA A 40 0.56 6.89 9.70
C ALA A 40 -0.22 7.05 11.01
N LEU A 41 -1.55 7.11 10.92
CA LEU A 41 -2.41 7.23 12.08
C LEU A 41 -2.37 5.99 12.97
N ALA A 42 -2.36 4.78 12.39
CA ALA A 42 -2.21 3.55 13.15
C ALA A 42 -0.88 3.50 13.92
N MET A 43 0.23 3.88 13.27
CA MET A 43 1.56 3.91 13.89
C MET A 43 1.60 4.89 15.06
N LEU A 44 1.06 6.08 14.85
CA LEU A 44 1.02 7.12 15.87
C LEU A 44 0.22 6.68 17.09
N LEU A 45 -0.90 5.98 16.88
CA LEU A 45 -1.71 5.42 17.97
C LEU A 45 -0.99 4.30 18.72
N ILE A 46 -0.29 3.40 18.02
CA ILE A 46 0.49 2.33 18.66
C ILE A 46 1.63 2.92 19.50
N GLU A 47 2.38 3.87 18.93
CA GLU A 47 3.51 4.51 19.60
C GLU A 47 3.06 5.37 20.80
N THR A 48 1.86 5.96 20.75
CA THR A 48 1.29 6.69 21.89
C THR A 48 0.78 5.77 22.98
N VAL A 49 0.17 4.62 22.67
CA VAL A 49 -0.25 3.62 23.66
C VAL A 49 0.92 3.13 24.52
N ILE A 50 2.10 3.03 23.94
CA ILE A 50 3.31 2.54 24.61
C ILE A 50 3.83 3.53 25.67
N GLU A 51 3.33 4.76 25.71
CA GLU A 51 3.78 5.77 26.69
C GLU A 51 3.27 5.49 28.12
N ASP A 52 4.19 5.51 29.08
CA ASP A 52 3.95 5.11 30.48
C ASP A 52 3.03 6.05 31.28
N ASN A 53 2.74 7.25 30.76
CA ASN A 53 2.01 8.29 31.49
C ASN A 53 0.50 8.36 31.17
N LEU A 54 -0.04 7.44 30.38
CA LEU A 54 -1.45 7.43 30.00
C LEU A 54 -2.31 6.69 31.04
N SER A 55 -3.48 7.24 31.35
CA SER A 55 -4.47 6.51 32.16
C SER A 55 -4.97 5.26 31.42
N LEU A 56 -5.36 4.23 32.18
CA LEU A 56 -5.86 2.96 31.62
C LEU A 56 -7.00 3.17 30.61
N VAL A 57 -7.91 4.09 30.91
CA VAL A 57 -9.06 4.42 30.04
C VAL A 57 -8.60 5.01 28.72
N VAL A 58 -7.68 6.00 28.75
CA VAL A 58 -7.14 6.60 27.54
C VAL A 58 -6.36 5.56 26.72
N ARG A 59 -5.57 4.71 27.39
CA ARG A 59 -4.85 3.62 26.74
C ARG A 59 -5.79 2.66 26.04
N ALA A 60 -6.88 2.25 26.68
CA ALA A 60 -7.88 1.37 26.09
C ALA A 60 -8.56 1.99 24.88
N ILE A 61 -8.93 3.28 24.94
CA ILE A 61 -9.51 4.02 23.81
C ILE A 61 -8.55 4.04 22.62
N LEU A 62 -7.27 4.36 22.85
CA LEU A 62 -6.27 4.41 21.79
C LEU A 62 -6.00 3.04 21.15
N VAL A 63 -5.99 1.96 21.95
CA VAL A 63 -5.89 0.58 21.44
C VAL A 63 -7.08 0.25 20.54
N VAL A 64 -8.30 0.52 21.00
CA VAL A 64 -9.52 0.26 20.20
C VAL A 64 -9.51 1.09 18.91
N ALA A 65 -9.15 2.37 18.99
CA ALA A 65 -9.02 3.24 17.82
C ALA A 65 -7.96 2.71 16.84
N GLY A 66 -6.80 2.30 17.34
CA GLY A 66 -5.72 1.70 16.54
C GLY A 66 -6.18 0.45 15.80
N ILE A 67 -6.89 -0.46 16.49
CA ILE A 67 -7.46 -1.68 15.88
C ILE A 67 -8.45 -1.31 14.76
N VAL A 68 -9.36 -0.37 15.01
CA VAL A 68 -10.34 0.08 14.01
C VAL A 68 -9.65 0.64 12.77
N ILE A 69 -8.60 1.43 12.94
CA ILE A 69 -7.83 2.02 11.83
C ILE A 69 -7.05 0.95 11.06
N ILE A 70 -6.45 -0.02 11.74
CA ILE A 70 -5.78 -1.16 11.11
C ILE A 70 -6.79 -1.94 10.25
N VAL A 71 -7.95 -2.27 10.80
CA VAL A 71 -9.02 -2.99 10.07
C VAL A 71 -9.49 -2.18 8.86
N ALA A 72 -9.68 -0.86 9.01
CA ALA A 72 -10.05 0.01 7.90
C ALA A 72 -8.97 0.04 6.81
N ASN A 73 -7.70 0.13 7.20
CA ASN A 73 -6.56 0.10 6.28
C ASN A 73 -6.51 -1.21 5.49
N PHE A 74 -6.65 -2.35 6.18
CA PHE A 74 -6.73 -3.67 5.54
C PHE A 74 -7.88 -3.74 4.53
N LYS A 75 -9.07 -3.22 4.87
CA LYS A 75 -10.20 -3.17 3.94
C LYS A 75 -9.88 -2.32 2.69
N VAL A 76 -9.26 -1.15 2.86
CA VAL A 76 -8.89 -0.27 1.74
C VAL A 76 -7.86 -0.96 0.83
N LEU A 77 -6.80 -1.54 1.41
CA LEU A 77 -5.75 -2.23 0.67
C LEU A 77 -6.29 -3.47 -0.06
N TRP A 78 -7.13 -4.26 0.61
CA TRP A 78 -7.81 -5.40 0.01
C TRP A 78 -8.67 -4.93 -1.16
N TRP A 79 -9.57 -3.98 -0.94
CA TRP A 79 -10.47 -3.48 -1.98
C TRP A 79 -9.70 -2.95 -3.20
N MET A 80 -8.63 -2.19 -2.99
CA MET A 80 -7.75 -1.74 -4.06
C MET A 80 -7.10 -2.90 -4.82
N ARG A 81 -6.68 -3.94 -4.12
CA ARG A 81 -6.08 -5.15 -4.70
C ARG A 81 -7.10 -5.92 -5.55
N ASP A 82 -8.33 -6.06 -5.07
CA ASP A 82 -9.40 -6.73 -5.81
C ASP A 82 -9.84 -5.92 -7.03
N LEU A 83 -9.94 -4.59 -6.92
CA LEU A 83 -10.19 -3.73 -8.09
C LEU A 83 -9.08 -3.85 -9.15
N ARG A 84 -7.82 -3.89 -8.73
CA ARG A 84 -6.68 -4.06 -9.65
C ARG A 84 -6.67 -5.43 -10.32
N ARG A 85 -7.12 -6.47 -9.62
CA ARG A 85 -7.27 -7.84 -10.14
C ARG A 85 -8.41 -7.95 -11.13
N ALA A 86 -9.60 -7.44 -10.78
CA ALA A 86 -10.78 -7.45 -11.65
C ALA A 86 -10.52 -6.76 -13.00
N ARG A 87 -9.56 -5.83 -13.04
CA ARG A 87 -9.19 -5.05 -14.23
C ARG A 87 -7.93 -5.54 -14.94
N GLY A 88 -7.36 -6.68 -14.53
CA GLY A 88 -6.19 -7.27 -15.18
C GLY A 88 -4.89 -6.47 -15.04
N VAL A 89 -4.83 -5.47 -14.15
CA VAL A 89 -3.65 -4.61 -13.95
C VAL A 89 -2.54 -5.33 -13.18
N VAL A 90 -2.90 -6.30 -12.33
CA VAL A 90 -1.97 -7.06 -11.49
C VAL A 90 -2.11 -8.55 -11.80
N PRO A 91 -1.07 -9.20 -12.37
CA PRO A 91 -1.07 -10.66 -12.51
C PRO A 91 -1.08 -11.32 -11.13
N ARG A 92 -1.70 -12.49 -11.03
CA ARG A 92 -1.77 -13.29 -9.80
C ARG A 92 -0.37 -13.81 -9.47
N GLU A 93 0.42 -13.02 -8.74
CA GLU A 93 1.77 -13.43 -8.32
C GLU A 93 1.70 -14.69 -7.43
N PRO A 94 2.70 -15.60 -7.51
CA PRO A 94 2.75 -16.75 -6.62
C PRO A 94 3.10 -16.28 -5.21
N SER A 95 2.13 -16.47 -4.31
CA SER A 95 2.23 -16.37 -2.84
C SER A 95 2.44 -14.95 -2.27
N PRO A 96 1.39 -14.29 -1.73
CA PRO A 96 1.46 -12.94 -1.14
C PRO A 96 2.15 -12.88 0.22
N TRP A 97 2.42 -14.02 0.86
CA TRP A 97 2.82 -14.07 2.27
C TRP A 97 4.15 -13.40 2.57
N LYS A 98 5.10 -13.37 1.62
CA LYS A 98 6.42 -12.73 1.83
C LYS A 98 6.30 -11.21 1.90
N ASP A 99 5.54 -10.62 0.98
CA ASP A 99 5.31 -9.18 0.95
C ASP A 99 4.42 -8.75 2.14
N GLU A 100 3.48 -9.60 2.54
CA GLU A 100 2.61 -9.39 3.71
C GLU A 100 3.38 -9.55 5.04
N ALA A 101 4.32 -10.49 5.11
CA ALA A 101 5.21 -10.68 6.27
C ALA A 101 6.16 -9.50 6.45
N VAL A 102 6.75 -8.95 5.37
CA VAL A 102 7.57 -7.72 5.46
C VAL A 102 6.74 -6.54 5.97
N TRP A 103 5.48 -6.48 5.59
CA TRP A 103 4.53 -5.48 6.07
C TRP A 103 4.29 -5.59 7.58
N TRP A 104 3.94 -6.78 8.06
CA TRP A 104 3.76 -7.05 9.49
C TRP A 104 5.05 -6.84 10.29
N LEU A 105 6.18 -7.23 9.72
CA LEU A 105 7.49 -7.04 10.32
C LEU A 105 7.81 -5.55 10.51
N ALA A 106 7.59 -4.71 9.48
CA ALA A 106 7.79 -3.27 9.58
C ALA A 106 6.85 -2.62 10.62
N LEU A 107 5.60 -3.09 10.68
CA LEU A 107 4.57 -2.60 11.60
C LEU A 107 4.93 -2.87 13.08
N VAL A 108 5.63 -3.97 13.35
CA VAL A 108 6.02 -4.37 14.72
C VAL A 108 7.42 -3.85 15.08
N ILE A 109 8.39 -3.97 14.19
CA ILE A 109 9.79 -3.62 14.48
C ILE A 109 9.99 -2.12 14.61
N VAL A 110 9.37 -1.30 13.76
CA VAL A 110 9.61 0.15 13.75
C VAL A 110 9.14 0.81 15.06
N PRO A 111 7.93 0.56 15.58
CA PRO A 111 7.52 1.09 16.89
C PRO A 111 8.41 0.61 18.04
N CYS A 112 8.87 -0.65 18.00
CA CYS A 112 9.78 -1.19 19.02
C CYS A 112 11.16 -0.49 19.00
N LEU A 113 11.70 -0.16 17.83
CA LEU A 113 12.99 0.55 17.71
C LEU A 113 12.91 2.01 18.19
N VAL A 114 11.76 2.67 17.98
CA VAL A 114 11.51 4.03 18.46
C VAL A 114 11.42 4.06 19.99
N TRP A 115 10.83 3.02 20.58
CA TRP A 115 10.72 2.90 22.04
C TRP A 115 12.08 2.79 22.74
N VAL A 116 13.03 2.04 22.18
CA VAL A 116 14.36 1.81 22.78
C VAL A 116 15.23 3.08 22.84
N ASN A 117 15.00 4.06 21.98
CA ASN A 117 15.85 5.26 21.83
C ASN A 117 15.21 6.55 22.40
N SER A 118 14.24 6.43 23.31
CA SER A 118 13.23 7.43 23.70
C SER A 118 13.73 8.61 24.59
N GLU A 119 14.87 9.24 24.28
CA GLU A 119 15.22 10.53 24.93
C GLU A 119 14.46 11.72 24.31
N TYR A 120 13.88 11.57 23.12
CA TYR A 120 13.04 12.57 22.46
C TYR A 120 11.65 11.97 22.18
N ARG A 121 10.65 12.26 23.04
CA ARG A 121 9.40 11.46 23.10
C ARG A 121 8.44 11.64 21.92
N VAL A 122 8.33 12.83 21.32
CA VAL A 122 7.22 13.13 20.38
C VAL A 122 7.68 13.20 18.92
N TRP A 123 8.80 13.89 18.64
CA TRP A 123 9.27 14.10 17.28
C TRP A 123 9.65 12.82 16.51
N PRO A 124 10.39 11.85 17.10
CA PRO A 124 10.70 10.60 16.42
C PRO A 124 9.45 9.81 16.06
N ARG A 125 8.44 9.76 16.95
CA ARG A 125 7.15 9.09 16.71
C ARG A 125 6.41 9.69 15.53
N LEU A 126 6.33 11.03 15.48
CA LEU A 126 5.73 11.72 14.35
C LEU A 126 6.47 11.42 13.04
N LEU A 127 7.81 11.44 13.06
CA LEU A 127 8.62 11.16 11.89
C LEU A 127 8.50 9.71 11.42
N THR A 128 8.57 8.72 12.31
CA THR A 128 8.43 7.30 11.95
C THR A 128 7.05 6.99 11.40
N SER A 129 6.00 7.51 12.05
CA SER A 129 4.63 7.40 11.59
C SER A 129 4.44 8.02 10.21
N LEU A 130 4.99 9.22 9.98
CA LEU A 130 4.94 9.89 8.68
C LEU A 130 5.71 9.11 7.61
N ILE A 131 6.94 8.67 7.90
CA ILE A 131 7.79 7.91 6.98
C ILE A 131 7.09 6.62 6.55
N LEU A 132 6.51 5.88 7.50
CA LEU A 132 5.76 4.66 7.20
C LEU A 132 4.49 4.96 6.39
N GLY A 133 3.76 6.03 6.72
CA GLY A 133 2.61 6.47 5.93
C GLY A 133 2.97 6.81 4.49
N VAL A 134 4.04 7.58 4.29
CA VAL A 134 4.57 7.95 2.97
C VAL A 134 5.05 6.71 2.21
N TRP A 135 5.73 5.78 2.89
CA TRP A 135 6.17 4.52 2.30
C TRP A 135 4.97 3.70 1.80
N ILE A 136 3.91 3.56 2.60
CA ILE A 136 2.71 2.83 2.19
C ILE A 136 1.94 3.54 1.09
N TRP A 137 1.82 4.86 1.14
CA TRP A 137 1.28 5.64 0.03
C TRP A 137 2.07 5.37 -1.25
N TYR A 138 3.41 5.42 -1.19
CA TYR A 138 4.27 5.22 -2.34
C TYR A 138 4.15 3.81 -2.94
N VAL A 139 4.18 2.77 -2.10
CA VAL A 139 4.05 1.38 -2.53
C VAL A 139 2.65 1.11 -3.10
N SER A 140 1.60 1.61 -2.45
CA SER A 140 0.23 1.42 -2.91
C SER A 140 -0.08 2.23 -4.17
N ALA A 141 0.53 3.39 -4.37
CA ALA A 141 0.35 4.21 -5.57
C ALA A 141 0.90 3.56 -6.84
N ARG A 142 1.88 2.66 -6.72
CA ARG A 142 2.50 2.02 -7.89
C ARG A 142 1.86 0.65 -8.20
N PRO A 143 1.54 0.35 -9.47
CA PRO A 143 1.41 -1.04 -9.91
C PRO A 143 2.79 -1.69 -9.80
N SER A 144 2.87 -2.80 -9.06
CA SER A 144 4.07 -3.51 -8.61
C SER A 144 5.34 -3.27 -9.46
N TRP A 145 6.42 -2.79 -8.85
CA TRP A 145 7.76 -2.72 -9.48
C TRP A 145 8.19 -4.05 -10.14
N LYS A 146 7.77 -5.18 -9.55
CA LYS A 146 8.03 -6.54 -10.03
C LYS A 146 7.45 -6.84 -11.43
N SER A 147 6.39 -6.16 -11.86
CA SER A 147 5.85 -6.36 -13.23
C SER A 147 6.72 -5.69 -14.31
N ARG A 148 7.44 -4.61 -13.97
CA ARG A 148 8.39 -3.97 -14.90
C ARG A 148 9.67 -4.80 -15.08
N LEU A 149 10.18 -5.41 -14.01
CA LEU A 149 11.37 -6.25 -14.07
C LEU A 149 11.14 -7.56 -14.84
N ARG A 150 9.91 -8.09 -14.86
CA ARG A 150 9.57 -9.29 -15.64
C ARG A 150 9.40 -9.04 -17.15
N HIS A 151 9.28 -7.77 -17.57
CA HIS A 151 9.22 -7.38 -18.97
C HIS A 151 10.55 -6.83 -19.50
N ALA A 152 11.63 -6.89 -18.72
CA ALA A 152 12.96 -6.75 -19.30
C ALA A 152 13.16 -7.96 -20.23
N PRO A 153 13.32 -7.77 -21.56
CA PRO A 153 13.72 -8.86 -22.42
C PRO A 153 15.06 -9.34 -21.87
N TRP A 154 15.10 -10.60 -21.43
CA TRP A 154 16.38 -11.26 -21.19
C TRP A 154 17.14 -11.14 -22.51
N LYS A 155 18.19 -10.31 -22.49
CA LYS A 155 19.13 -10.23 -23.60
C LYS A 155 19.75 -11.62 -23.74
N ASN A 156 19.38 -12.31 -24.82
CA ASN A 156 20.21 -13.36 -25.40
C ASN A 156 21.52 -12.74 -25.89
#